data_AF-A0A6I7WSG9-F1
#
_entry.id   AF-A0A6I7WSG9-F1
#
_cell.length_a   1.000
_cell.length_b   1.000
_cell.length_c   1.000
_cell.angle_alpha   90.00
_cell.angle_beta   90.00
_cell.angle_gamma   90.00
#
_symmetry.space_group_name_H-M   'P 1'
#
loop_
_entity.id
_entity.type
_entity.pdbx_description
1 polymer ?
#
loop_
_entity_poly.entity_id
_entity_poly.type
_entity_poly.pdbx_seq_one_letter_code
_entity_poly.pdbx_strand_id
1 'polypeptide(L)'
;MELERHEKPRAKIGASISLSEKVIVFRASKERKFDNQGRGKLPQYRSIPVPNKVTDDTDLVFDLRRLARSSKNQDKPLWTMSRTTTWRMIKGVMKRAGIKGKQATSKGLRHGFGIAMLSGEKALPLNILRDLMGHSDSKITEIYASAIGEEKRNLALKAWE
;
A
#
# COMPACT_ATOMS: atom_id res chain seq x y z
N MET A 1 25.99 12.96 -22.37
CA MET A 1 25.28 13.36 -21.13
C MET A 1 23.98 12.56 -21.06
N GLU A 2 24.08 11.29 -20.66
CA GLU A 2 22.92 10.41 -20.48
C GLU A 2 22.21 10.80 -19.19
N LEU A 3 20.96 11.27 -19.32
CA LEU A 3 20.05 11.42 -18.20
C LEU A 3 19.74 10.01 -17.68
N GLU A 4 20.43 9.59 -16.60
CA GLU A 4 20.00 8.46 -15.78
C GLU A 4 18.53 8.69 -15.39
N ARG A 5 17.62 8.03 -16.09
CA ARG A 5 16.22 7.99 -15.69
C ARG A 5 16.19 7.29 -14.34
N HIS A 6 15.99 8.04 -13.27
CA HIS A 6 15.78 7.50 -11.93
C HIS A 6 14.52 6.61 -11.94
N GLU A 7 14.71 5.33 -12.20
CA GLU A 7 13.62 4.36 -12.18
C GLU A 7 13.22 4.11 -10.71
N LYS A 8 11.98 4.50 -10.36
CA LYS A 8 11.44 4.24 -9.03
C LYS A 8 11.33 2.72 -8.83
N PRO A 9 11.67 2.19 -7.64
CA PRO A 9 11.65 0.76 -7.39
C PRO A 9 10.25 0.18 -7.64
N ARG A 10 10.15 -0.79 -8.54
CA ARG A 10 8.93 -1.53 -8.84
C ARG A 10 8.89 -2.82 -8.02
N ALA A 11 7.68 -3.30 -7.69
CA ALA A 11 7.50 -4.60 -7.08
C ALA A 11 7.98 -5.70 -8.06
N LYS A 12 8.97 -6.50 -7.65
CA LYS A 12 9.55 -7.59 -8.43
C LYS A 12 8.90 -8.92 -8.06
N ILE A 13 8.62 -9.76 -9.05
CA ILE A 13 7.87 -11.01 -8.89
C ILE A 13 8.42 -11.91 -7.77
N GLY A 14 9.74 -12.18 -7.76
CA GLY A 14 10.34 -13.11 -6.79
C GLY A 14 10.58 -12.52 -5.40
N ALA A 15 10.59 -11.19 -5.25
CA ALA A 15 10.95 -10.53 -4.01
C ALA A 15 9.77 -9.85 -3.30
N SER A 16 8.60 -9.75 -3.94
CA SER A 16 7.48 -8.95 -3.42
C SER A 16 6.24 -9.73 -2.97
N ILE A 17 6.06 -11.00 -3.33
CA ILE A 17 4.87 -11.78 -2.94
C ILE A 17 5.28 -13.20 -2.56
N SER A 18 4.95 -13.62 -1.34
CA SER A 18 5.05 -15.01 -0.89
C SER A 18 3.66 -15.62 -0.82
N LEU A 19 3.42 -16.68 -1.62
CA LEU A 19 2.16 -17.42 -1.62
C LEU A 19 2.03 -18.37 -0.42
N SER A 20 3.14 -18.93 0.08
CA SER A 20 3.13 -19.82 1.25
C SER A 20 2.85 -19.04 2.53
N GLU A 21 3.58 -17.93 2.71
CA GLU A 21 3.49 -17.08 3.90
C GLU A 21 2.33 -16.09 3.85
N LYS A 22 1.70 -15.93 2.67
CA LYS A 22 0.61 -14.97 2.42
C LYS A 22 1.01 -13.53 2.77
N VAL A 23 2.22 -13.18 2.35
CA VAL A 23 2.86 -11.90 2.65
C VAL A 23 3.18 -11.18 1.35
N ILE A 24 2.88 -9.88 1.32
CA ILE A 24 3.37 -8.97 0.28
C ILE A 24 4.47 -8.09 0.87
N VAL A 25 5.65 -8.13 0.25
CA VAL A 25 6.81 -7.35 0.64
C VAL A 25 6.88 -6.09 -0.21
N PHE A 26 6.84 -4.94 0.46
CA PHE A 26 6.97 -3.63 -0.18
C PHE A 26 8.33 -3.02 0.14
N ARG A 27 9.04 -2.59 -0.90
CA ARG A 27 10.19 -1.69 -0.77
C ARG A 27 9.69 -0.25 -0.58
N ALA A 28 10.12 0.41 0.47
CA ALA A 28 9.86 1.83 0.67
C ALA A 28 10.65 2.66 -0.36
N SER A 29 9.94 3.52 -1.09
CA SER A 29 10.56 4.48 -2.00
C SER A 29 11.01 5.70 -1.19
N LYS A 30 12.18 5.62 -0.55
CA LYS A 30 12.78 6.79 0.11
C LYS A 30 13.46 7.65 -0.96
N GLU A 31 13.01 8.88 -1.14
CA GLU A 31 13.53 9.77 -2.20
C GLU A 31 14.97 10.26 -1.92
N ARG A 32 15.45 10.21 -0.67
CA ARG A 32 16.84 10.54 -0.33
C ARG A 32 17.68 9.26 -0.21
N LYS A 33 18.61 9.06 -1.17
CA LYS A 33 19.65 8.03 -1.12
C LYS A 33 20.64 8.25 0.02
N PHE A 34 20.77 9.50 0.49
CA PHE A 34 21.69 9.89 1.55
C PHE A 34 20.94 10.48 2.75
N ASP A 35 21.52 10.39 3.94
CA ASP A 35 21.08 11.18 5.09
C ASP A 35 21.62 12.61 5.04
N ASN A 36 21.23 13.42 6.03
CA ASN A 36 21.69 14.81 6.13
C ASN A 36 23.19 14.90 6.46
N GLN A 37 23.86 13.77 6.70
CA GLN A 37 25.30 13.63 6.98
C GLN A 37 26.04 12.97 5.81
N GLY A 38 25.39 12.77 4.65
CA GLY A 38 26.00 12.19 3.45
C GLY A 38 26.15 10.66 3.46
N ARG A 39 25.61 9.95 4.46
CA ARG A 39 25.68 8.48 4.52
C ARG A 39 24.60 7.84 3.65
N GLY A 40 24.96 6.77 2.94
CA GLY A 40 24.01 5.98 2.14
C GLY A 40 22.92 5.38 3.01
N LYS A 41 21.65 5.62 2.66
CA LYS A 41 20.50 5.00 3.34
C LYS A 41 20.21 3.64 2.72
N LEU A 42 20.18 2.61 3.56
CA LEU A 42 19.73 1.29 3.15
C LEU A 42 18.24 1.33 2.76
N PRO A 43 17.83 0.57 1.71
CA PRO A 43 16.44 0.42 1.37
C PRO A 43 15.67 -0.21 2.54
N GLN A 44 14.54 0.38 2.90
CA GLN A 44 13.64 -0.20 3.90
C GLN A 44 12.61 -1.08 3.21
N TYR A 45 12.37 -2.26 3.78
CA TYR A 45 11.34 -3.19 3.33
C TYR A 45 10.31 -3.36 4.44
N ARG A 46 9.06 -3.62 4.06
CA ARG A 46 8.01 -4.02 4.99
C ARG A 46 7.23 -5.19 4.43
N SER A 47 6.91 -6.13 5.31
CA SER A 47 6.11 -7.31 5.01
C SER A 47 4.69 -7.06 5.49
N ILE A 48 3.72 -7.16 4.59
CA ILE A 48 2.30 -6.98 4.90
C ILE A 48 1.62 -8.35 4.76
N PRO A 49 1.16 -8.95 5.88
CA PRO A 49 0.31 -10.13 5.78
C PRO A 49 -1.02 -9.74 5.13
N VAL A 50 -1.51 -10.57 4.22
CA VAL A 50 -2.76 -10.33 3.50
C VAL A 50 -3.69 -11.54 3.59
N PRO A 51 -5.02 -11.35 3.49
CA PRO A 51 -5.95 -12.47 3.42
C PRO A 51 -5.67 -13.37 2.21
N ASN A 52 -5.98 -14.68 2.34
CA ASN A 52 -5.77 -15.67 1.26
C ASN A 52 -6.34 -15.20 -0.09
N LYS A 53 -7.55 -14.62 -0.05
CA LYS A 53 -8.22 -14.13 -1.25
C LYS A 53 -7.35 -13.14 -2.05
N VAL A 54 -6.59 -12.28 -1.37
CA VAL A 54 -5.72 -11.31 -2.05
C VAL A 54 -4.59 -12.03 -2.78
N THR A 55 -3.95 -13.02 -2.13
CA THR A 55 -2.88 -13.81 -2.77
C THR A 55 -3.41 -14.68 -3.90
N ASP A 56 -4.61 -15.26 -3.74
CA ASP A 56 -5.23 -16.12 -4.75
C ASP A 56 -5.64 -15.32 -5.98
N ASP A 57 -6.31 -14.18 -5.80
CA ASP A 57 -6.69 -13.29 -6.90
C ASP A 57 -5.45 -12.74 -7.62
N THR A 58 -4.36 -12.47 -6.88
CA THR A 58 -3.11 -12.00 -7.48
C THR A 58 -2.40 -13.11 -8.25
N ASP A 59 -2.36 -14.34 -7.72
CA ASP A 59 -1.84 -15.49 -8.45
C ASP A 59 -2.63 -15.76 -9.73
N LEU A 60 -3.96 -15.66 -9.68
CA LEU A 60 -4.81 -15.83 -10.86
C LEU A 60 -4.48 -14.81 -11.97
N VAL A 61 -4.26 -13.55 -11.61
CA VAL A 61 -4.00 -12.48 -12.59
C VAL A 61 -2.59 -12.55 -13.17
N PHE A 62 -1.59 -12.91 -12.34
CA PHE A 62 -0.19 -12.84 -12.72
C PHE A 62 0.48 -14.19 -12.98
N ASP A 63 -0.20 -15.29 -12.67
CA ASP A 63 0.34 -16.65 -12.72
C ASP A 63 1.65 -16.77 -11.92
N LEU A 64 1.59 -16.33 -10.66
CA LEU A 64 2.76 -16.22 -9.78
C LEU A 64 3.40 -17.58 -9.56
N ARG A 65 2.62 -18.67 -9.47
CA ARG A 65 3.13 -20.05 -9.34
C ARG A 65 4.01 -20.45 -10.52
N ARG A 66 3.61 -20.15 -11.75
CA ARG A 66 4.45 -20.41 -12.94
C ARG A 66 5.69 -19.53 -12.94
N LEU A 67 5.53 -18.25 -12.59
CA LEU A 67 6.65 -17.31 -12.60
C LEU A 67 7.70 -17.65 -11.53
N ALA A 68 7.29 -18.14 -10.36
CA ALA A 68 8.18 -18.56 -9.28
C ALA A 68 9.12 -19.71 -9.66
N ARG A 69 8.67 -20.60 -10.57
CA ARG A 69 9.46 -21.74 -11.07
C ARG A 69 10.61 -21.34 -12.01
N SER A 70 10.61 -20.11 -12.52
CA SER A 70 11.62 -19.61 -13.46
C SER A 70 12.52 -18.57 -12.81
N SER A 71 13.79 -18.91 -12.58
CA SER A 71 14.79 -18.00 -12.02
C SER A 71 14.93 -16.70 -12.83
N LYS A 72 14.80 -16.79 -14.17
CA LYS A 72 14.85 -15.63 -15.09
C LYS A 72 13.71 -14.63 -14.90
N ASN A 73 12.61 -15.03 -14.26
CA ASN A 73 11.43 -14.18 -14.09
C ASN A 73 11.36 -13.51 -12.70
N GLN A 74 12.22 -13.92 -11.75
CA GLN A 74 12.16 -13.40 -10.39
C GLN A 74 12.47 -11.90 -10.30
N ASP A 75 13.31 -11.39 -11.20
CA ASP A 75 13.70 -9.98 -11.25
C ASP A 75 12.75 -9.06 -12.03
N LYS A 76 11.78 -9.64 -12.75
CA LYS A 76 10.86 -8.85 -13.57
C LYS A 76 9.83 -8.13 -12.67
N PRO A 77 9.43 -6.90 -13.03
CA PRO A 77 8.40 -6.19 -12.30
C PRO A 77 7.04 -6.88 -12.50
N LEU A 78 6.24 -6.97 -11.43
CA LEU A 78 4.88 -7.53 -11.52
C LEU A 78 3.97 -6.62 -12.37
N TRP A 79 4.16 -5.31 -12.26
CA TRP A 79 3.49 -4.31 -13.09
C TRP A 79 4.48 -3.60 -14.01
N THR A 80 4.29 -3.75 -15.32
CA THR A 80 5.08 -3.09 -16.36
C THR A 80 4.61 -1.65 -16.65
N MET A 81 3.40 -1.31 -16.21
CA MET A 81 2.75 -0.02 -16.46
C MET A 81 3.32 1.14 -15.65
N SER A 82 3.14 2.36 -16.17
CA SER A 82 3.52 3.61 -15.50
C SER A 82 2.53 4.00 -14.40
N ARG A 83 2.99 4.81 -13.43
CA ARG A 83 2.15 5.37 -12.35
C ARG A 83 0.91 6.10 -12.88
N THR A 84 1.04 6.84 -13.98
CA THR A 84 -0.09 7.59 -14.58
C THR A 84 -1.16 6.64 -15.11
N THR A 85 -0.75 5.50 -15.68
CA THR A 85 -1.67 4.46 -16.16
C THR A 85 -2.40 3.82 -14.99
N THR A 86 -1.67 3.43 -13.95
CA THR A 86 -2.27 2.88 -12.71
C THR A 86 -3.25 3.86 -12.07
N TRP A 87 -2.92 5.16 -12.04
CA TRP A 87 -3.83 6.19 -11.54
C TRP A 87 -5.14 6.24 -12.34
N ARG A 88 -5.08 6.22 -13.67
CA ARG A 88 -6.28 6.20 -14.53
C ARG A 88 -7.11 4.94 -14.29
N MET A 89 -6.48 3.78 -14.13
CA MET A 89 -7.17 2.52 -13.81
C MET A 89 -7.92 2.62 -12.48
N ILE A 90 -7.27 3.13 -11.42
CA ILE A 90 -7.90 3.35 -10.11
C ILE A 90 -9.10 4.30 -10.24
N LYS A 91 -8.96 5.40 -10.99
CA LYS A 91 -10.08 6.33 -11.24
C LYS A 91 -11.23 5.65 -11.97
N GLY A 92 -10.94 4.77 -12.93
CA GLY A 92 -11.95 3.96 -13.62
C GLY A 92 -12.69 3.00 -12.68
N VAL A 93 -11.96 2.28 -11.82
CA VAL A 93 -12.56 1.38 -10.80
C VAL A 93 -13.44 2.17 -9.84
N MET A 94 -12.95 3.28 -9.29
CA MET A 94 -13.71 4.15 -8.39
C MET A 94 -15.01 4.64 -9.03
N LYS A 95 -14.95 5.07 -10.30
CA LYS A 95 -16.12 5.50 -11.06
C LYS A 95 -17.15 4.37 -11.21
N ARG A 96 -16.71 3.16 -11.58
CA ARG A 96 -17.61 1.99 -11.70
C ARG A 96 -18.23 1.58 -10.37
N ALA A 97 -17.50 1.74 -9.27
CA ALA A 97 -17.99 1.51 -7.92
C ALA A 97 -18.89 2.65 -7.39
N GLY A 98 -19.19 3.68 -8.20
CA GLY A 98 -20.01 4.81 -7.77
C GLY A 98 -19.33 5.79 -6.80
N ILE A 99 -18.03 5.66 -6.56
CA ILE A 99 -17.27 6.49 -5.62
C ILE A 99 -16.91 7.83 -6.29
N LYS A 100 -17.45 8.93 -5.76
CA LYS A 100 -17.31 10.30 -6.30
C LYS A 100 -16.77 11.27 -5.25
N GLY A 101 -15.98 12.27 -5.66
CA GLY A 101 -15.44 13.31 -4.76
C GLY A 101 -13.94 13.20 -4.53
N LYS A 102 -13.43 13.91 -3.51
CA LYS A 102 -11.99 14.04 -3.19
C LYS A 102 -11.32 12.69 -2.87
N GLN A 103 -12.10 11.76 -2.30
CA GLN A 103 -11.66 10.41 -1.94
C GLN A 103 -11.57 9.43 -3.12
N ALA A 104 -12.12 9.78 -4.30
CA ALA A 104 -12.04 8.95 -5.51
C ALA A 104 -10.64 9.03 -6.15
N THR A 105 -9.62 8.67 -5.40
CA THR A 105 -8.20 8.78 -5.75
C THR A 105 -7.42 7.64 -5.08
N SER A 106 -6.22 7.31 -5.57
CA SER A 106 -5.36 6.32 -4.90
C SER A 106 -4.97 6.74 -3.48
N LYS A 107 -4.78 8.05 -3.25
CA LYS A 107 -4.55 8.62 -1.92
C LYS A 107 -5.79 8.45 -1.03
N GLY A 108 -6.97 8.76 -1.56
CA GLY A 108 -8.23 8.59 -0.86
C GLY A 108 -8.51 7.13 -0.49
N LEU A 109 -8.22 6.19 -1.40
CA LEU A 109 -8.31 4.75 -1.13
C LEU A 109 -7.42 4.34 0.05
N ARG A 110 -6.16 4.76 0.04
CA ARG A 110 -5.21 4.49 1.13
C ARG A 110 -5.67 5.12 2.45
N HIS A 111 -6.21 6.33 2.39
CA HIS A 111 -6.73 7.01 3.57
C HIS A 111 -7.94 6.28 4.15
N GLY A 112 -8.94 5.98 3.32
CA GLY A 112 -10.13 5.23 3.74
C GLY A 112 -9.81 3.83 4.27
N PHE A 113 -8.83 3.14 3.68
CA PHE A 113 -8.32 1.88 4.23
C PHE A 113 -7.77 2.06 5.65
N GLY A 114 -6.97 3.10 5.89
CA GLY A 114 -6.44 3.38 7.23
C GLY A 114 -7.56 3.66 8.25
N ILE A 115 -8.57 4.43 7.87
CA ILE A 115 -9.75 4.70 8.73
C ILE A 115 -10.49 3.41 9.04
N ALA A 116 -10.85 2.61 8.02
CA ALA A 116 -11.58 1.36 8.20
C ALA A 116 -10.85 0.37 9.12
N MET A 117 -9.51 0.33 9.06
CA MET A 117 -8.70 -0.52 9.95
C MET A 117 -8.61 0.01 11.39
N LEU A 118 -8.96 1.26 11.64
CA LEU A 118 -8.93 1.89 12.98
C LEU A 118 -10.30 1.97 13.65
N SER A 119 -11.37 2.13 12.86
CA SER A 119 -12.73 2.29 13.35
C SER A 119 -13.60 1.05 13.16
N GLY A 120 -13.13 0.04 12.43
CA GLY A 120 -13.84 -1.21 12.24
C GLY A 120 -14.00 -2.02 13.54
N GLU A 121 -14.85 -3.04 13.50
CA GLU A 121 -15.16 -3.94 14.63
C GLU A 121 -13.91 -4.61 15.23
N LYS A 122 -12.88 -4.85 14.40
CA LYS A 122 -11.57 -5.37 14.79
C LYS A 122 -10.49 -4.33 14.55
N ALA A 123 -10.60 -3.20 15.24
CA ALA A 123 -9.66 -2.09 15.14
C ALA A 123 -8.21 -2.54 15.42
N LEU A 124 -7.29 -2.18 14.54
CA LEU A 124 -5.85 -2.42 14.74
C LEU A 124 -5.25 -1.34 15.65
N PRO A 125 -4.33 -1.73 16.54
CA PRO A 125 -3.48 -0.77 17.24
C PRO A 125 -2.77 0.18 16.26
N LEU A 126 -2.75 1.46 16.59
CA LEU A 126 -2.28 2.53 15.71
C LEU A 126 -0.81 2.38 15.30
N ASN A 127 0.03 1.86 16.20
CA ASN A 127 1.42 1.51 15.93
C ASN A 127 1.54 0.44 14.84
N ILE A 128 0.72 -0.62 14.90
CA ILE A 128 0.72 -1.70 13.91
C ILE A 128 0.25 -1.17 12.55
N LEU A 129 -0.83 -0.38 12.52
CA LEU A 129 -1.31 0.19 11.27
C LEU A 129 -0.29 1.13 10.62
N ARG A 130 0.38 1.96 11.43
CA ARG A 130 1.44 2.86 10.96
C ARG A 130 2.54 2.08 10.25
N ASP A 131 2.96 0.96 10.83
CA ASP A 131 4.03 0.11 10.28
C ASP A 131 3.57 -0.56 8.97
N LEU A 132 2.33 -1.07 8.91
CA LEU A 132 1.74 -1.62 7.68
C LEU A 132 1.66 -0.58 6.56
N MET A 133 1.27 0.65 6.88
CA MET A 133 1.18 1.74 5.90
C MET A 133 2.55 2.31 5.51
N GLY A 134 3.59 2.10 6.32
CA GLY A 134 4.93 2.61 6.09
C GLY A 134 5.02 4.13 6.24
N HIS A 135 4.31 4.70 7.23
CA HIS A 135 4.47 6.12 7.58
C HIS A 135 5.69 6.28 8.49
N SER A 136 6.73 6.96 7.99
CA SER A 136 7.92 7.31 8.78
C SER A 136 7.73 8.56 9.64
N ASP A 137 6.60 9.26 9.51
CA ASP A 137 6.32 10.53 10.16
C ASP A 137 5.08 10.41 11.07
N SER A 138 5.23 10.80 12.34
CA SER A 138 4.20 10.77 13.38
C SER A 138 3.00 11.68 13.04
N LYS A 139 3.19 12.71 12.21
CA LYS A 139 2.14 13.67 11.83
C LYS A 139 0.96 13.07 11.05
N ILE A 140 1.20 11.99 10.30
CA ILE A 140 0.12 11.28 9.58
C ILE A 140 -0.70 10.40 10.53
N THR A 141 -0.07 9.92 11.59
CA THR A 141 -0.68 9.09 12.63
C THR A 141 -1.70 9.90 13.46
N GLU A 142 -1.43 11.18 13.67
CA GLU A 142 -2.31 12.14 14.34
C GLU A 142 -3.61 12.40 13.55
N ILE A 143 -3.53 12.55 12.21
CA ILE A 143 -4.72 12.70 11.34
C ILE A 143 -5.66 11.51 11.45
N TYR A 144 -5.10 10.30 11.55
CA TYR A 144 -5.90 9.09 11.72
C TYR A 144 -6.56 9.03 13.10
N ALA A 145 -5.84 9.40 14.17
CA ALA A 145 -6.40 9.46 15.51
C ALA A 145 -7.56 10.47 15.62
N SER A 146 -7.44 11.63 15.00
CA SER A 146 -8.52 12.64 14.96
C SER A 146 -9.78 12.13 14.26
N ALA A 147 -9.63 11.42 13.13
CA ALA A 147 -10.76 10.88 12.39
C ALA A 147 -11.50 9.74 13.13
N ILE A 148 -10.79 8.93 13.92
CA ILE A 148 -11.44 7.96 14.84
C ILE A 148 -12.32 8.69 15.86
N GLY A 149 -11.83 9.79 16.42
CA GLY A 149 -12.56 10.58 17.41
C GLY A 149 -13.88 11.12 16.84
N GLU A 150 -13.86 11.60 15.61
CA GLU A 150 -15.04 12.12 14.91
C GLU A 150 -16.04 11.01 14.53
N GLU A 151 -15.55 9.86 14.06
CA GLU A 151 -16.40 8.73 13.67
C GLU A 151 -17.04 8.03 14.89
N LYS A 152 -16.27 7.77 15.96
CA LYS A 152 -16.81 7.23 17.22
C LYS A 152 -17.81 8.18 17.87
N ARG A 153 -17.55 9.49 17.82
CA ARG A 153 -18.50 10.50 18.32
C ARG A 153 -19.82 10.44 17.54
N ASN A 154 -19.77 10.34 16.21
CA ASN A 154 -20.98 10.24 15.40
C ASN A 154 -21.76 8.94 15.62
N LEU A 155 -21.06 7.81 15.83
CA LEU A 155 -21.69 6.53 16.22
C LEU A 155 -22.34 6.62 17.61
N ALA A 156 -21.66 7.21 18.59
CA ALA A 156 -22.19 7.39 19.94
C ALA A 156 -23.41 8.32 19.97
N LEU A 157 -23.41 9.40 19.17
CA LEU A 157 -24.55 10.30 19.04
C LEU A 157 -25.76 9.62 18.41
N LYS A 158 -25.56 8.77 17.40
CA LYS A 158 -26.65 8.00 16.78
C LYS A 158 -27.20 6.86 17.64
N ALA A 159 -26.43 6.36 18.61
CA ALA A 159 -26.89 5.34 19.55
C ALA A 159 -27.73 5.92 20.70
N TRP A 160 -27.76 7.25 20.85
CA TRP A 160 -28.52 7.96 21.87
C TRP A 160 -29.90 8.43 21.38
N GLU A 161 -30.17 8.30 20.08
CA GLU A 161 -31.50 8.42 19.46
C GLU A 161 -32.22 7.07 19.48
#